data_AF-A0A1Y2MHY2-F1
#
_entry.id   AF-A0A1Y2MHY2-F1
#
_cell.length_a   1.000
_cell.length_b   1.000
_cell.length_c   1.000
_cell.angle_alpha   90.00
_cell.angle_beta   90.00
_cell.angle_gamma   90.00
#
_symmetry.space_group_name_H-M   'P 1'
#
loop_
_entity.id
_entity.type
_entity.pdbx_description
1 polymer ?
#
loop_
_entity_poly.entity_id
_entity_poly.type
_entity_poly.pdbx_seq_one_letter_code
_entity_poly.pdbx_strand_id
1 'polypeptide(L)'
;MGSRNQTSTSTERAMAAEAARGGFSSVGNIAVRVAGMVPTRVDMRFAGTPQQQLGISLGTILAYMSTHLTAQAIADKWAAAAPMARGLSQVLPVGRHGAMASGPWLLSAMVRFAGMPTVNADVLTAQPGRELPTMLRIQVGPVTWELADAAAYSSMLSAWRIAADLLAAPCGDNPPV
;
A
#
# COMPACT_ATOMS: atom_id res chain seq x y z
N MET A 1 -3.51 29.63 32.36
CA MET A 1 -3.97 30.40 31.17
C MET A 1 -2.75 30.60 30.29
N GLY A 2 -2.61 30.16 29.04
CA GLY A 2 -3.51 29.57 28.06
C GLY A 2 -2.90 29.87 26.68
N SER A 3 -1.83 29.17 26.27
CA SER A 3 -1.06 29.50 25.05
C SER A 3 -0.45 28.27 24.37
N ARG A 4 -1.23 27.20 24.20
CA ARG A 4 -0.77 25.99 23.46
C ARG A 4 -1.72 25.48 22.38
N ASN A 5 -2.90 26.08 22.22
CA ASN A 5 -3.93 25.60 21.30
C ASN A 5 -4.12 26.45 20.03
N GLN A 6 -3.38 27.56 19.84
CA GLN A 6 -3.55 28.42 18.67
C GLN A 6 -2.67 28.00 17.47
N THR A 7 -1.54 27.34 17.72
CA THR A 7 -0.55 27.03 16.67
C THR A 7 -1.00 25.90 15.74
N SER A 8 -1.69 24.86 16.25
CA SER A 8 -2.15 23.74 15.41
C SER A 8 -3.23 24.16 14.41
N THR A 9 -4.17 25.03 14.82
CA THR A 9 -5.28 25.48 13.97
C THR A 9 -4.81 26.42 12.84
N SER A 10 -3.71 27.15 13.06
CA SER A 10 -3.09 28.02 12.07
C SER A 10 -2.44 27.22 10.93
N THR A 11 -1.74 26.14 11.27
CA THR A 11 -1.02 25.29 10.30
C THR A 11 -2.00 24.46 9.47
N GLU A 12 -3.07 23.94 10.08
CA GLU A 12 -4.14 23.24 9.36
C GLU A 12 -4.89 24.15 8.38
N ARG A 13 -5.18 25.40 8.78
CA ARG A 13 -5.82 26.39 7.91
C ARG A 13 -4.91 26.85 6.77
N ALA A 14 -3.60 26.97 7.02
CA ALA A 14 -2.62 27.31 5.98
C ALA A 14 -2.48 26.17 4.95
N MET A 15 -2.41 24.91 5.39
CA MET A 15 -2.41 23.75 4.49
C MET A 15 -3.71 23.62 3.69
N ALA A 16 -4.87 23.90 4.32
CA ALA A 16 -6.16 23.88 3.63
C ALA A 16 -6.29 25.02 2.60
N ALA A 17 -5.73 26.19 2.87
CA ALA A 17 -5.73 27.33 1.95
C ALA A 17 -4.78 27.13 0.75
N GLU A 18 -3.63 26.45 0.96
CA GLU A 18 -2.71 26.04 -0.11
C GLU A 18 -3.37 24.99 -1.02
N ALA A 19 -4.09 24.02 -0.44
CA ALA A 19 -4.85 23.01 -1.16
C ALA A 19 -6.04 23.59 -1.97
N ALA A 20 -6.56 24.76 -1.58
CA ALA A 20 -7.66 25.41 -2.30
C ALA A 20 -7.22 26.21 -3.54
N ARG A 21 -5.91 26.52 -3.69
CA ARG A 21 -5.38 27.37 -4.78
C ARG A 21 -4.94 26.62 -6.03
N GLY A 22 -4.71 25.31 -5.94
CA GLY A 22 -4.58 24.42 -7.09
C GLY A 22 -5.84 23.57 -7.18
N GLY A 23 -6.47 23.45 -8.36
CA GLY A 23 -7.63 22.57 -8.53
C GLY A 23 -7.34 21.16 -8.01
N PHE A 24 -7.86 20.83 -6.83
CA PHE A 24 -7.55 19.59 -6.13
C PHE A 24 -8.54 18.51 -6.58
N SER A 25 -8.06 17.56 -7.38
CA SER A 25 -8.72 16.27 -7.51
C SER A 25 -8.17 15.35 -6.42
N SER A 26 -8.77 15.40 -5.22
CA SER A 26 -8.42 14.43 -4.18
C SER A 26 -9.14 13.12 -4.45
N VAL A 27 -8.39 12.07 -4.78
CA VAL A 27 -8.95 10.72 -4.71
C VAL A 27 -9.21 10.43 -3.24
N GLY A 28 -10.49 10.39 -2.86
CA GLY A 28 -10.91 10.29 -1.45
C GLY A 28 -10.45 9.00 -0.78
N ASN A 29 -10.59 7.86 -1.47
CA ASN A 29 -10.07 6.53 -1.11
C ASN A 29 -10.10 5.62 -2.35
N ILE A 30 -9.10 4.75 -2.51
CA ILE A 30 -9.07 3.71 -3.55
C ILE A 30 -9.25 2.37 -2.86
N ALA A 31 -10.21 1.57 -3.29
CA ALA A 31 -10.38 0.20 -2.79
C ALA A 31 -10.14 -0.79 -3.93
N VAL A 32 -9.33 -1.82 -3.67
CA VAL A 32 -9.03 -2.87 -4.63
C VAL A 32 -9.29 -4.23 -4.00
N ARG A 33 -10.08 -5.06 -4.69
CA ARG A 33 -10.35 -6.44 -4.27
C ARG A 33 -9.37 -7.38 -4.92
N VAL A 34 -8.80 -8.27 -4.11
CA VAL A 34 -7.72 -9.12 -4.57
C VAL A 34 -7.87 -10.53 -4.02
N ALA A 35 -7.69 -11.51 -4.90
CA ALA A 35 -7.73 -12.93 -4.59
C ALA A 35 -6.58 -13.62 -5.32
N GLY A 36 -6.03 -14.68 -4.72
CA GLY A 36 -4.93 -15.44 -5.27
C GLY A 36 -3.61 -14.69 -5.30
N MET A 37 -2.68 -15.21 -6.11
CA MET A 37 -1.36 -14.61 -6.28
C MET A 37 -1.46 -13.28 -7.00
N VAL A 38 -1.00 -12.22 -6.32
CA VAL A 38 -1.00 -10.86 -6.88
C VAL A 38 0.25 -10.67 -7.71
N PRO A 39 0.13 -10.25 -8.97
CA PRO A 39 1.28 -9.87 -9.77
C PRO A 39 1.95 -8.66 -9.16
N THR A 40 3.23 -8.82 -8.81
CA THR A 40 4.02 -7.76 -8.20
C THR A 40 5.26 -7.49 -9.03
N ARG A 41 5.65 -6.22 -9.09
CA ARG A 41 6.88 -5.79 -9.75
C ARG A 41 7.52 -4.70 -8.90
N VAL A 42 8.82 -4.80 -8.70
CA VAL A 42 9.59 -3.81 -7.95
C VAL A 42 10.68 -3.25 -8.85
N ASP A 43 10.73 -1.94 -9.00
CA ASP A 43 11.72 -1.24 -9.82
C ASP A 43 12.38 -0.14 -8.98
N MET A 44 13.70 -0.21 -8.83
CA MET A 44 14.49 0.86 -8.22
C MET A 44 14.99 1.83 -9.30
N ARG A 45 14.81 3.13 -9.08
CA ARG A 45 15.33 4.21 -9.92
C ARG A 45 16.37 5.01 -9.14
N PHE A 46 17.42 5.42 -9.83
CA PHE A 46 18.53 6.20 -9.27
C PHE A 46 19.13 5.57 -8.00
N ALA A 47 19.24 4.24 -8.00
CA ALA A 47 19.83 3.48 -6.91
C ALA A 47 21.20 4.04 -6.56
N GLY A 48 21.49 4.19 -5.27
CA GLY A 48 22.79 4.74 -4.85
C GLY A 48 22.84 6.26 -4.72
N THR A 49 21.79 6.99 -5.09
CA THR A 49 21.76 8.47 -5.07
C THR A 49 20.76 9.04 -4.05
N PRO A 50 20.91 10.30 -3.61
CA PRO A 50 19.89 10.98 -2.81
C PRO A 50 18.51 11.08 -3.49
N GLN A 51 18.46 10.94 -4.83
CA GLN A 51 17.23 10.93 -5.64
C GLN A 51 16.64 9.52 -5.81
N GLN A 52 17.12 8.53 -5.06
CA GLN A 52 16.63 7.15 -5.12
C GLN A 52 15.10 7.08 -4.92
N GLN A 53 14.46 6.33 -5.81
CA GLN A 53 13.01 6.13 -5.79
C GLN A 53 12.70 4.68 -6.14
N LEU A 54 11.98 4.00 -5.25
CA LEU A 54 11.45 2.67 -5.48
C LEU A 54 10.00 2.77 -5.94
N GLY A 55 9.67 2.13 -7.05
CA GLY A 55 8.31 1.84 -7.46
C GLY A 55 7.97 0.37 -7.18
N ILE A 56 6.83 0.11 -6.53
CA ILE A 56 6.28 -1.22 -6.35
C ILE A 56 4.87 -1.27 -6.95
N SER A 57 4.66 -2.17 -7.90
CA SER A 57 3.36 -2.50 -8.46
C SER A 57 2.77 -3.67 -7.68
N LEU A 58 1.53 -3.54 -7.22
CA LEU A 58 0.74 -4.54 -6.51
C LEU A 58 -0.59 -4.70 -7.25
N GLY A 59 -0.63 -5.63 -8.21
CA GLY A 59 -1.74 -5.73 -9.15
C GLY A 59 -1.86 -4.46 -9.99
N THR A 60 -2.93 -3.69 -9.78
CA THR A 60 -3.19 -2.44 -10.52
C THR A 60 -2.75 -1.18 -9.78
N ILE A 61 -2.15 -1.29 -8.59
CA ILE A 61 -1.68 -0.15 -7.81
C ILE A 61 -0.16 0.00 -7.93
N LEU A 62 0.30 1.18 -8.32
CA LEU A 62 1.71 1.54 -8.29
C LEU A 62 1.99 2.47 -7.10
N ALA A 63 2.77 1.99 -6.15
CA ALA A 63 3.22 2.77 -5.00
C ALA A 63 4.68 3.20 -5.18
N TYR A 64 4.95 4.48 -4.93
CA TYR A 64 6.29 5.04 -4.90
C TYR A 64 6.71 5.38 -3.48
N MET A 65 7.97 5.12 -3.18
CA MET A 65 8.61 5.46 -1.91
C MET A 65 10.09 5.70 -2.10
N SER A 66 10.71 6.43 -1.18
CA SER A 66 12.13 6.80 -1.26
C SER A 66 12.95 6.36 -0.06
N THR A 67 12.33 5.82 1.00
CA THR A 67 13.04 5.49 2.24
C THR A 67 12.75 4.07 2.72
N HIS A 68 13.79 3.41 3.22
CA HIS A 68 13.67 2.11 3.89
C HIS A 68 12.67 2.17 5.05
N LEU A 69 12.74 3.23 5.86
CA LEU A 69 11.84 3.44 7.00
C LEU A 69 10.36 3.34 6.60
N THR A 70 9.96 4.01 5.51
CA THR A 70 8.58 3.97 5.00
C THR A 70 8.19 2.55 4.59
N ALA A 71 9.05 1.87 3.82
CA ALA A 71 8.79 0.53 3.32
C ALA A 71 8.67 -0.50 4.45
N GLN A 72 9.61 -0.44 5.41
CA GLN A 72 9.64 -1.30 6.58
C GLN A 72 8.43 -1.06 7.47
N ALA A 73 8.05 0.20 7.72
CA ALA A 73 6.86 0.51 8.50
C ALA A 73 5.57 -0.04 7.87
N ILE A 74 5.47 -0.04 6.53
CA ILE A 74 4.34 -0.67 5.84
C ILE A 74 4.41 -2.19 6.01
N ALA A 75 5.57 -2.80 5.78
CA ALA A 75 5.75 -4.25 5.87
C ALA A 75 5.45 -4.79 7.29
N ASP A 76 5.91 -4.12 8.33
CA ASP A 76 5.70 -4.52 9.73
C ASP A 76 4.23 -4.39 10.13
N LYS A 77 3.60 -3.26 9.80
CA LYS A 77 2.17 -3.06 10.10
C LYS A 77 1.27 -3.98 9.28
N TRP A 78 1.65 -4.29 8.04
CA TRP A 78 0.97 -5.31 7.24
C TRP A 78 1.13 -6.69 7.88
N ALA A 79 2.34 -7.04 8.33
CA ALA A 79 2.61 -8.30 9.02
C ALA A 79 1.84 -8.42 10.34
N ALA A 80 1.55 -7.31 11.03
CA ALA A 80 0.73 -7.29 12.23
C ALA A 80 -0.72 -7.78 11.98
N ALA A 81 -1.19 -7.75 10.72
CA ALA A 81 -2.48 -8.33 10.33
C ALA A 81 -2.46 -9.87 10.16
N ALA A 82 -1.31 -10.52 10.36
CA ALA A 82 -1.18 -11.98 10.21
C ALA A 82 -2.20 -12.80 11.03
N PRO A 83 -2.54 -12.46 12.30
CA PRO A 83 -3.56 -13.20 13.05
C PRO A 83 -4.94 -13.16 12.36
N MET A 84 -5.30 -12.03 11.76
CA MET A 84 -6.55 -11.88 11.00
C MET A 84 -6.50 -12.69 9.70
N ALA A 85 -5.35 -12.69 9.01
CA ALA A 85 -5.17 -13.43 7.77
C ALA A 85 -5.30 -14.96 7.95
N ARG A 86 -4.99 -15.51 9.13
CA ARG A 86 -5.16 -16.95 9.43
C ARG A 86 -6.61 -17.42 9.33
N GLY A 87 -7.58 -16.52 9.51
CA GLY A 87 -9.00 -16.83 9.38
C GLY A 87 -9.51 -16.87 7.94
N LEU A 88 -8.68 -16.52 6.96
CA LEU A 88 -9.04 -16.55 5.55
C LEU A 88 -8.90 -17.96 4.97
N SER A 89 -9.64 -18.22 3.89
CA SER A 89 -9.36 -19.37 3.04
C SER A 89 -7.94 -19.28 2.48
N GLN A 90 -7.25 -20.43 2.34
CA GLN A 90 -5.88 -20.45 1.83
C GLN A 90 -5.79 -19.92 0.39
N VAL A 91 -6.67 -20.44 -0.46
CA VAL A 91 -6.90 -19.99 -1.84
C VAL A 91 -8.40 -20.10 -2.05
N LEU A 92 -9.04 -19.02 -2.52
CA LEU A 92 -10.45 -19.12 -2.90
C LEU A 92 -10.59 -20.06 -4.11
N PRO A 93 -11.54 -21.02 -4.08
CA PRO A 93 -11.82 -21.83 -5.25
C PRO A 93 -12.18 -20.90 -6.40
N VAL A 94 -11.42 -20.99 -7.50
CA VAL A 94 -11.73 -20.27 -8.73
C VAL A 94 -13.04 -20.84 -9.26
N GLY A 95 -14.16 -20.20 -8.94
CA GLY A 95 -15.38 -20.37 -9.72
C GLY A 95 -15.01 -20.12 -11.18
N ARG A 96 -15.45 -21.00 -12.09
CA ARG A 96 -15.03 -21.10 -13.51
C ARG A 96 -15.07 -19.81 -14.35
N HIS A 97 -15.50 -18.69 -13.80
CA HIS A 97 -15.27 -17.36 -14.35
C HIS A 97 -13.86 -16.91 -13.95
N GLY A 98 -12.86 -17.53 -14.59
CA GLY A 98 -11.51 -16.98 -14.57
C GLY A 98 -11.62 -15.51 -14.91
N ALA A 99 -11.11 -14.64 -14.05
CA ALA A 99 -11.01 -13.23 -14.34
C ALA A 99 -10.39 -13.14 -15.74
N MET A 100 -11.19 -12.77 -16.74
CA MET A 100 -10.68 -12.50 -18.08
C MET A 100 -9.76 -11.31 -17.92
N ALA A 101 -8.48 -11.55 -17.66
CA ALA A 101 -7.44 -10.57 -17.82
C ALA A 101 -7.23 -10.37 -19.32
N SER A 102 -8.22 -9.80 -20.02
CA SER A 102 -8.09 -9.35 -21.40
C SER A 102 -7.83 -7.85 -21.38
N GLY A 103 -6.56 -7.47 -21.37
CA GLY A 103 -6.14 -6.08 -21.58
C GLY A 103 -4.78 -5.78 -20.96
N PRO A 104 -4.05 -4.77 -21.49
CA PRO A 104 -2.85 -4.28 -20.82
C PRO A 104 -3.24 -3.84 -19.41
N TRP A 105 -2.47 -4.26 -18.42
CA TRP A 105 -2.66 -4.00 -16.99
C TRP A 105 -2.76 -2.48 -16.76
N LEU A 106 -3.97 -1.92 -16.82
CA LEU A 106 -4.18 -0.50 -16.59
C LEU A 106 -3.97 -0.27 -15.09
N LEU A 107 -2.87 0.42 -14.76
CA LEU A 107 -2.65 0.95 -13.42
C LEU A 107 -3.88 1.78 -13.05
N SER A 108 -4.61 1.34 -12.04
CA SER A 108 -5.82 2.00 -11.58
C SER A 108 -5.49 3.21 -10.72
N ALA A 109 -4.32 3.21 -10.06
CA ALA A 109 -3.84 4.37 -9.31
C ALA A 109 -2.31 4.38 -9.14
N MET A 110 -1.78 5.60 -9.01
CA MET A 110 -0.42 5.87 -8.59
C MET A 110 -0.45 6.58 -7.24
N VAL A 111 0.30 6.07 -6.26
CA VAL A 111 0.35 6.65 -4.91
C VAL A 111 1.79 6.86 -4.50
N ARG A 112 2.08 8.03 -3.91
CA ARG A 112 3.39 8.32 -3.33
C ARG A 112 3.28 8.28 -1.81
N PHE A 113 4.01 7.37 -1.18
CA PHE A 113 4.15 7.33 0.27
C PHE A 113 5.36 8.14 0.69
N ALA A 114 5.13 9.14 1.54
CA ALA A 114 6.17 9.92 2.20
C ALA A 114 5.95 9.88 3.71
N GLY A 115 7.02 9.80 4.49
CA GLY A 115 6.95 9.67 5.94
C GLY A 115 6.46 8.30 6.39
N MET A 116 5.68 8.27 7.47
CA MET A 116 5.12 7.03 8.04
C MET A 116 3.62 6.95 7.74
N PRO A 117 3.19 6.18 6.73
CA PRO A 117 1.77 6.04 6.44
C PRO A 117 1.04 5.36 7.60
N THR A 118 -0.21 5.77 7.79
CA THR A 118 -1.17 5.03 8.62
C THR A 118 -1.49 3.72 7.93
N VAL A 119 -1.41 2.62 8.69
CA VAL A 119 -1.80 1.30 8.21
C VAL A 119 -2.83 0.75 9.19
N ASN A 120 -4.03 0.50 8.68
CA ASN A 120 -5.15 -0.02 9.46
C ASN A 120 -5.59 -1.35 8.87
N ALA A 121 -5.82 -2.35 9.72
CA ALA A 121 -6.31 -3.65 9.31
C ALA A 121 -7.64 -3.97 10.00
N ASP A 122 -8.57 -4.56 9.26
CA ASP A 122 -9.89 -4.91 9.73
C ASP A 122 -10.42 -6.12 8.96
N VAL A 123 -11.35 -6.88 9.55
CA VAL A 123 -11.94 -8.06 8.90
C VAL A 123 -13.37 -7.74 8.49
N LEU A 124 -13.63 -7.84 7.19
CA LEU A 124 -14.98 -7.81 6.65
C LEU A 124 -15.52 -9.24 6.65
N THR A 125 -16.38 -9.58 7.61
CA THR A 125 -16.95 -10.92 7.71
C THR A 125 -18.09 -11.11 6.70
N ALA A 126 -18.15 -12.31 6.11
CA ALA A 126 -19.18 -12.69 5.15
C ALA A 126 -20.57 -12.50 5.75
N GLN A 127 -21.47 -11.87 5.01
CA GLN A 127 -22.86 -11.69 5.41
C GLN A 127 -23.75 -12.73 4.71
N PRO A 128 -24.67 -13.39 5.43
CA PRO A 128 -25.65 -14.29 4.80
C PRO A 128 -26.41 -13.58 3.68
N GLY A 129 -26.44 -14.18 2.48
CA GLY A 129 -27.11 -13.61 1.31
C GLY A 129 -26.26 -12.65 0.47
N ARG A 130 -24.98 -12.42 0.81
CA ARG A 130 -24.01 -11.76 -0.07
C ARG A 130 -23.03 -12.78 -0.63
N GLU A 131 -22.67 -12.63 -1.90
CA GLU A 131 -21.69 -13.48 -2.59
C GLU A 131 -20.23 -13.19 -2.17
N LEU A 132 -20.00 -12.24 -1.25
CA LEU A 132 -18.66 -11.86 -0.83
C LEU A 132 -18.17 -12.76 0.32
N PRO A 133 -16.99 -13.41 0.17
CA PRO A 133 -16.39 -14.17 1.25
C PRO A 133 -15.90 -13.25 2.37
N THR A 134 -15.47 -13.83 3.49
CA THR A 134 -14.75 -13.07 4.52
C THR A 134 -13.46 -12.51 3.91
N MET A 135 -13.24 -11.21 4.06
CA MET A 135 -12.08 -10.51 3.49
C MET A 135 -11.28 -9.81 4.60
N LEU A 136 -9.97 -9.76 4.43
CA LEU A 136 -9.08 -8.93 5.24
C LEU A 136 -8.89 -7.59 4.52
N ARG A 137 -9.32 -6.50 5.16
CA ARG A 137 -9.13 -5.15 4.68
C ARG A 137 -7.86 -4.56 5.29
N ILE A 138 -6.89 -4.19 4.47
CA ILE A 138 -5.70 -3.45 4.90
C ILE A 138 -5.65 -2.12 4.16
N GLN A 139 -5.71 -1.02 4.89
CA GLN A 139 -5.56 0.32 4.36
C GLN A 139 -4.13 0.81 4.61
N VAL A 140 -3.45 1.32 3.58
CA VAL A 140 -2.17 2.04 3.69
C VAL A 140 -2.37 3.42 3.05
N GLY A 141 -2.42 4.46 3.88
CA GLY A 141 -2.77 5.81 3.42
C GLY A 141 -4.12 5.83 2.66
N PRO A 142 -4.18 6.29 1.40
CA PRO A 142 -5.44 6.40 0.64
C PRO A 142 -5.87 5.09 -0.04
N VAL A 143 -5.04 4.04 0.00
CA VAL A 143 -5.33 2.77 -0.68
C VAL A 143 -5.77 1.72 0.33
N THR A 144 -6.87 1.06 0.01
CA THR A 144 -7.44 -0.05 0.75
C THR A 144 -7.38 -1.30 -0.10
N TRP A 145 -6.74 -2.35 0.40
CA TRP A 145 -6.77 -3.68 -0.20
C TRP A 145 -7.75 -4.55 0.57
N GLU A 146 -8.73 -5.09 -0.14
CA GLU A 146 -9.67 -6.11 0.35
C GLU A 146 -9.18 -7.48 -0.14
N LEU A 147 -8.51 -8.21 0.75
CA LEU A 147 -7.87 -9.48 0.48
C LEU A 147 -8.84 -10.62 0.76
N ALA A 148 -9.14 -11.42 -0.25
CA ALA A 148 -10.13 -12.47 -0.15
C ALA A 148 -9.55 -13.81 0.35
N ASP A 149 -8.24 -14.01 0.23
CA ASP A 149 -7.54 -15.22 0.67
C ASP A 149 -6.13 -14.96 1.22
N ALA A 150 -5.56 -16.00 1.85
CA ALA A 150 -4.23 -15.95 2.44
C ALA A 150 -3.10 -15.84 1.38
N ALA A 151 -3.34 -16.31 0.15
CA ALA A 151 -2.38 -16.17 -0.95
C ALA A 151 -2.20 -14.70 -1.37
N ALA A 152 -3.30 -13.94 -1.47
CA ALA A 152 -3.23 -12.50 -1.73
C ALA A 152 -2.50 -11.76 -0.61
N TYR A 153 -2.80 -12.08 0.65
CA TYR A 153 -2.09 -11.52 1.79
C TYR A 153 -0.58 -11.79 1.76
N SER A 154 -0.19 -13.04 1.54
CA SER A 154 1.22 -13.46 1.61
C SER A 154 2.03 -12.92 0.44
N SER A 155 1.46 -12.88 -0.77
CA SER A 155 2.13 -12.33 -1.95
C SER A 155 2.38 -10.83 -1.83
N MET A 156 1.41 -10.06 -1.32
CA MET A 156 1.60 -8.62 -1.07
C MET A 156 2.59 -8.35 0.06
N LEU A 157 2.52 -9.11 1.17
CA LEU A 157 3.48 -8.98 2.27
C LEU A 157 4.92 -9.25 1.80
N SER A 158 5.11 -10.29 0.98
CA SER A 158 6.41 -10.59 0.38
C SER A 158 6.94 -9.41 -0.43
N ALA A 159 6.09 -8.79 -1.26
CA ALA A 159 6.48 -7.65 -2.07
C ALA A 159 6.85 -6.41 -1.24
N TRP A 160 6.13 -6.13 -0.14
CA TRP A 160 6.50 -5.07 0.80
C TRP A 160 7.85 -5.32 1.48
N ARG A 161 8.15 -6.58 1.84
CA ARG A 161 9.45 -6.95 2.41
C ARG A 161 10.58 -6.77 1.41
N ILE A 162 10.41 -7.25 0.18
CA ILE A 162 11.37 -7.04 -0.92
C ILE A 162 11.63 -5.54 -1.14
N ALA A 163 10.59 -4.72 -1.12
CA ALA A 163 10.72 -3.26 -1.22
C ALA A 163 11.56 -2.67 -0.08
N ALA A 164 11.33 -3.12 1.16
CA ALA A 164 12.11 -2.69 2.31
C ALA A 164 13.58 -3.10 2.19
N ASP A 165 13.85 -4.34 1.80
CA ASP A 165 15.20 -4.88 1.63
C ASP A 165 15.98 -4.13 0.54
N LEU A 166 15.35 -3.84 -0.60
CA LEU A 166 15.98 -3.09 -1.69
C LEU A 166 16.31 -1.64 -1.29
N LEU A 167 15.51 -1.02 -0.43
CA LEU A 167 15.78 0.31 0.09
C LEU A 167 16.78 0.30 1.26
N ALA A 168 17.01 -0.86 1.90
CA ALA A 168 18.01 -1.04 2.94
C ALA A 168 19.42 -1.23 2.38
N ALA A 169 19.53 -1.74 1.14
CA ALA A 169 20.81 -1.97 0.49
C ALA A 169 21.63 -0.67 0.48
N PRO A 170 22.86 -0.67 1.05
CA PRO A 170 23.67 0.54 1.11
C PRO A 170 23.95 1.06 -0.30
N CYS A 171 23.85 2.38 -0.50
CA CYS A 171 24.46 3.03 -1.66
C CYS A 171 25.89 2.53 -1.73
N GLY A 172 26.27 1.91 -2.85
CA GLY A 172 27.55 1.22 -2.98
C GLY A 172 28.70 2.01 -2.38
N ASP A 173 29.49 1.32 -1.55
CA ASP A 173 30.83 1.77 -1.21
C ASP A 173 31.54 2.11 -2.52
N ASN A 174 31.97 3.36 -2.66
CA ASN A 174 32.89 3.75 -3.72
C ASN A 174 34.09 2.80 -3.65
N PRO A 175 34.50 2.12 -4.75
CA PRO A 175 35.81 1.52 -4.76
C PRO A 175 36.84 2.65 -4.59
N PRO A 176 37.86 2.49 -3.73
CA PRO A 176 38.94 3.48 -3.64
C PRO A 176 39.64 3.55 -5.00
N VAL A 177 39.75 4.78 -5.52
CA VAL A 177 40.61 5.11 -6.68
C VAL A 177 42.06 5.03 -6.26
#